data_AF-A0A2T4APX1-F1
#
_entry.id   AF-A0A2T4APX1-F1
#
_cell.length_a   1.000
_cell.length_b   1.000
_cell.length_c   1.000
_cell.angle_alpha   90.00
_cell.angle_beta   90.00
_cell.angle_gamma   90.00
#
_symmetry.space_group_name_H-M   'P 1'
#
loop_
_entity.id
_entity.type
_entity.pdbx_description
1 polymer ?
#
loop_
_entity_poly.entity_id
_entity_poly.type
_entity_poly.pdbx_seq_one_letter_code
_entity_poly.pdbx_strand_id
1 'polypeptide(L)'
;MAQIDSTATQAPTKPAHPVVTSFPLNPLTTTFTRPADCDGIFASSFLSGIDFSTSCLPKGFHTDETSYFSPGLVCPTGYYSACHDNIGAKSITTVTCCPTFGTDLSLSCVTASTLESVWSTLFCTWIAGDVTSLPMTVSDNGITSTVTRSFSGREGLNAFGVRMVYQKTDTQTTTMAKSTKYTPPTSWTRTGWPAYPTGSDSGGSSGGLS
;
A
#
# COMPACT_ATOMS: atom_id res chain seq x y z
N MET A 1 -44.61 52.66 7.50
CA MET A 1 -43.87 51.74 8.38
C MET A 1 -43.94 50.37 7.73
N ALA A 2 -42.82 49.86 7.21
CA ALA A 2 -42.77 48.57 6.50
C ALA A 2 -42.38 47.46 7.49
N GLN A 3 -43.17 46.37 7.50
CA GLN A 3 -42.86 45.16 8.27
C GLN A 3 -41.68 44.42 7.63
N ILE A 4 -40.74 43.98 8.48
CA ILE A 4 -39.72 42.99 8.13
C ILE A 4 -40.25 41.60 8.52
N ASP A 5 -40.51 40.78 7.50
CA ASP A 5 -40.81 39.36 7.67
C ASP A 5 -39.46 38.61 7.80
N SER A 6 -39.14 38.15 9.01
CA SER A 6 -37.92 37.38 9.30
C SER A 6 -38.27 35.91 9.43
N THR A 7 -38.40 35.25 8.29
CA THR A 7 -38.48 33.79 8.22
C THR A 7 -37.36 33.26 7.32
N ALA A 8 -36.11 33.42 7.76
CA ALA A 8 -34.96 32.74 7.17
C ALA A 8 -34.78 31.39 7.87
N THR A 9 -35.43 30.36 7.34
CA THR A 9 -35.17 28.96 7.70
C THR A 9 -33.69 28.65 7.37
N GLN A 10 -32.86 28.51 8.40
CA GLN A 10 -31.50 27.98 8.22
C GLN A 10 -31.62 26.53 7.73
N ALA A 11 -31.20 26.30 6.50
CA ALA A 11 -30.98 24.94 6.01
C ALA A 11 -29.89 24.28 6.87
N PRO A 12 -30.10 23.05 7.37
CA PRO A 12 -29.07 22.33 8.09
C PRO A 12 -27.88 22.10 7.14
N THR A 13 -26.80 22.83 7.37
CA THR A 13 -25.56 22.64 6.62
C THR A 13 -25.00 21.28 7.04
N LYS A 14 -24.93 20.34 6.08
CA LYS A 14 -24.25 19.05 6.25
C LYS A 14 -22.91 19.30 6.99
N PRO A 15 -22.57 18.55 8.06
CA PRO A 15 -21.29 18.71 8.72
C PRO A 15 -20.17 18.66 7.69
N ALA A 16 -19.32 19.69 7.68
CA ALA A 16 -18.09 19.66 6.89
C ALA A 16 -17.31 18.41 7.30
N HIS A 17 -16.96 17.57 6.33
CA HIS A 17 -16.10 16.41 6.59
C HIS A 17 -14.86 16.91 7.34
N PRO A 18 -14.48 16.30 8.48
CA PRO A 18 -13.34 16.76 9.26
C PRO A 18 -12.10 16.79 8.36
N VAL A 19 -11.45 17.95 8.31
CA VAL A 19 -10.24 18.16 7.52
C VAL A 19 -9.14 17.30 8.13
N VAL A 20 -8.81 16.19 7.46
CA VAL A 20 -7.74 15.30 7.90
C VAL A 20 -6.39 15.96 7.60
N THR A 21 -5.72 16.44 8.63
CA THR A 21 -4.42 17.16 8.51
C THR A 21 -3.23 16.31 8.90
N SER A 22 -3.45 15.13 9.47
CA SER A 22 -2.38 14.21 9.90
C SER A 22 -2.81 12.76 9.70
N PHE A 23 -1.84 11.91 9.39
CA PHE A 23 -2.04 10.47 9.19
C PHE A 23 -1.02 9.71 10.03
N PRO A 24 -1.37 8.51 10.53
CA PRO A 24 -0.40 7.63 11.17
C PRO A 24 0.79 7.35 10.25
N LEU A 25 2.00 7.30 10.80
CA LEU A 25 3.20 6.91 10.07
C LEU A 25 3.16 5.40 9.80
N ASN A 26 2.68 5.03 8.62
CA ASN A 26 2.57 3.65 8.14
C ASN A 26 3.04 3.61 6.68
N PRO A 27 4.36 3.59 6.42
CA PRO A 27 4.89 3.83 5.09
C PRO A 27 4.65 2.64 4.14
N LEU A 28 4.21 2.94 2.92
CA LEU A 28 4.23 2.03 1.77
C LEU A 28 5.09 2.64 0.66
N THR A 29 6.40 2.56 0.88
CA THR A 29 7.42 3.19 0.03
C THR A 29 8.08 2.21 -0.95
N THR A 30 7.77 0.93 -0.83
CA THR A 30 8.18 -0.13 -1.75
C THR A 30 6.95 -0.78 -2.38
N THR A 31 7.12 -1.32 -3.58
CA THR A 31 6.05 -2.07 -4.24
C THR A 31 5.86 -3.39 -3.52
N PHE A 32 4.82 -3.50 -2.69
CA PHE A 32 4.37 -4.79 -2.17
C PHE A 32 3.97 -5.68 -3.35
N THR A 33 4.51 -6.89 -3.42
CA THR A 33 4.09 -7.88 -4.41
C THR A 33 3.18 -8.87 -3.74
N ARG A 34 1.94 -8.94 -4.23
CA ARG A 34 0.95 -9.90 -3.75
C ARG A 34 1.47 -11.32 -3.97
N PRO A 35 1.31 -12.23 -3.00
CA PRO A 35 1.58 -13.65 -3.21
C PRO A 35 0.76 -14.21 -4.39
N ALA A 36 1.25 -15.29 -5.01
CA ALA A 36 0.61 -15.86 -6.21
C ALA A 36 -0.73 -16.56 -5.91
N ASP A 37 -0.96 -16.96 -4.66
CA ASP A 37 -2.19 -17.57 -4.17
C ASP A 37 -3.28 -16.55 -3.78
N CYS A 38 -2.99 -15.27 -3.97
CA CYS A 38 -3.83 -14.12 -3.61
C CYS A 38 -4.60 -13.54 -4.84
N ASP A 39 -5.03 -14.44 -5.72
CA ASP A 39 -5.73 -14.14 -6.97
C ASP A 39 -7.05 -14.91 -7.09
N GLY A 40 -7.57 -15.43 -5.98
CA GLY A 40 -8.85 -16.13 -5.93
C GLY A 40 -10.05 -15.18 -5.77
N ILE A 41 -11.16 -15.50 -6.43
CA ILE A 41 -12.46 -14.93 -6.08
C ILE A 41 -13.10 -15.81 -5.01
N PHE A 42 -13.47 -15.22 -3.88
CA PHE A 42 -14.15 -15.89 -2.79
C PHE A 42 -15.60 -15.41 -2.69
N ALA A 43 -16.53 -16.35 -2.47
CA ALA A 43 -17.92 -16.04 -2.14
C ALA A 43 -18.22 -16.42 -0.69
N SER A 44 -18.89 -15.52 0.00
CA SER A 44 -19.78 -15.81 1.10
C SER A 44 -21.24 -15.65 0.65
N SER A 45 -22.20 -15.94 1.54
CA SER A 45 -23.63 -15.82 1.26
C SER A 45 -24.10 -14.40 0.90
N PHE A 46 -23.34 -13.35 1.24
CA PHE A 46 -23.72 -11.95 1.01
C PHE A 46 -22.64 -11.10 0.34
N LEU A 47 -21.42 -11.62 0.18
CA LEU A 47 -20.28 -10.89 -0.36
C LEU A 47 -19.48 -11.79 -1.30
N SER A 48 -19.29 -11.34 -2.53
CA SER A 48 -18.32 -11.91 -3.47
C SER A 48 -17.17 -10.93 -3.65
N GLY A 49 -15.94 -11.42 -3.61
CA GLY A 49 -14.81 -10.55 -3.80
C GLY A 49 -13.48 -11.22 -4.02
N ILE A 50 -12.53 -10.40 -4.43
CA ILE A 50 -11.16 -10.82 -4.68
C ILE A 50 -10.47 -10.82 -3.33
N ASP A 51 -10.09 -12.03 -2.92
CA ASP A 51 -9.13 -12.28 -1.86
C ASP A 51 -9.33 -11.47 -0.57
N PHE A 52 -10.06 -12.06 0.37
CA PHE A 52 -10.32 -11.46 1.66
C PHE A 52 -9.24 -11.74 2.70
N SER A 53 -8.12 -12.37 2.34
CA SER A 53 -7.06 -12.63 3.30
C SER A 53 -6.18 -11.40 3.52
N THR A 54 -5.94 -11.02 4.77
CA THR A 54 -5.00 -9.93 5.09
C THR A 54 -3.55 -10.28 4.75
N SER A 55 -3.21 -11.57 4.60
CA SER A 55 -1.88 -12.00 4.13
C SER A 55 -1.58 -11.53 2.70
N CYS A 56 -2.63 -11.19 1.95
CA CYS A 56 -2.55 -10.75 0.58
C CYS A 56 -2.53 -9.23 0.43
N LEU A 57 -2.47 -8.53 1.56
CA LEU A 57 -2.40 -7.08 1.61
C LEU A 57 -1.03 -6.65 2.10
N PRO A 58 -0.61 -5.41 1.79
CA PRO A 58 0.65 -4.89 2.30
C PRO A 58 0.68 -4.95 3.83
N LYS A 59 1.85 -5.28 4.38
CA LYS A 59 2.07 -5.29 5.82
C LYS A 59 1.69 -3.93 6.42
N GLY A 60 0.91 -3.94 7.50
CA GLY A 60 0.39 -2.72 8.13
C GLY A 60 -0.96 -2.28 7.55
N PHE A 61 -1.59 -3.07 6.68
CA PHE A 61 -2.98 -2.88 6.31
C PHE A 61 -3.89 -3.16 7.50
N HIS A 62 -4.87 -2.29 7.72
CA HIS A 62 -5.91 -2.47 8.73
C HIS A 62 -7.29 -2.42 8.08
N THR A 63 -8.25 -3.16 8.64
CA THR A 63 -9.63 -3.23 8.17
C THR A 63 -10.50 -2.12 8.76
N ASP A 64 -9.94 -0.92 8.91
CA ASP A 64 -10.69 0.28 9.29
C ASP A 64 -10.72 1.28 8.13
N GLU A 65 -11.79 2.08 8.08
CA GLU A 65 -11.99 3.06 7.00
C GLU A 65 -10.94 4.18 6.96
N THR A 66 -10.21 4.35 8.07
CA THR A 66 -9.12 5.33 8.25
C THR A 66 -7.73 4.74 8.03
N SER A 67 -7.63 3.51 7.53
CA SER A 67 -6.36 2.83 7.31
C SER A 67 -5.68 3.36 6.06
N TYR A 68 -4.83 4.37 6.24
CA TYR A 68 -3.99 4.92 5.19
C TYR A 68 -2.52 4.51 5.38
N PHE A 69 -1.87 4.18 4.27
CA PHE A 69 -0.41 4.17 4.22
C PHE A 69 0.10 5.60 4.00
N SER A 70 0.94 6.10 4.90
CA SER A 70 1.52 7.43 4.83
C SER A 70 2.98 7.42 5.31
N PRO A 71 3.94 7.85 4.47
CA PRO A 71 3.78 8.14 3.05
C PRO A 71 3.54 6.87 2.22
N GLY A 72 2.62 6.91 1.26
CA GLY A 72 2.40 5.86 0.27
C GLY A 72 2.69 6.37 -1.14
N LEU A 73 3.68 5.79 -1.81
CA LEU A 73 4.26 6.37 -3.03
C LEU A 73 3.85 5.66 -4.32
N VAL A 74 3.60 4.36 -4.25
CA VAL A 74 3.30 3.52 -5.41
C VAL A 74 2.29 2.47 -5.00
N CYS A 75 1.26 2.25 -5.83
CA CYS A 75 0.32 1.16 -5.61
C CYS A 75 1.07 -0.19 -5.61
N PRO A 76 0.62 -1.17 -4.81
CA PRO A 76 1.19 -2.51 -4.85
C PRO A 76 1.18 -3.14 -6.25
N THR A 77 2.06 -4.11 -6.50
CA THR A 77 2.05 -4.91 -7.73
C THR A 77 0.70 -5.64 -7.84
N GLY A 78 0.10 -5.60 -9.04
CA GLY A 78 -1.24 -6.13 -9.28
C GLY A 78 -2.36 -5.21 -8.78
N TYR A 79 -2.03 -3.99 -8.35
CA TYR A 79 -2.97 -2.91 -8.10
C TYR A 79 -2.67 -1.73 -9.02
N TYR A 80 -3.68 -0.92 -9.28
CA TYR A 80 -3.56 0.33 -10.03
C TYR A 80 -4.24 1.46 -9.26
N SER A 81 -3.83 2.71 -9.55
CA SER A 81 -4.46 3.90 -9.00
C SER A 81 -5.85 4.06 -9.59
N ALA A 82 -6.89 3.62 -8.85
CA ALA A 82 -8.26 3.65 -9.34
C ALA A 82 -8.89 5.03 -9.20
N CYS A 83 -8.59 5.74 -8.11
CA CYS A 83 -8.99 7.13 -7.96
C CYS A 83 -8.10 7.92 -6.99
N HIS A 84 -8.24 9.23 -7.07
CA HIS A 84 -7.54 10.21 -6.25
C HIS A 84 -8.51 11.22 -5.67
N ASP A 85 -8.27 11.64 -4.44
CA ASP A 85 -9.06 12.64 -3.74
C ASP A 85 -8.18 13.54 -2.85
N ASN A 86 -8.75 14.64 -2.38
CA ASN A 86 -8.07 15.61 -1.52
C ASN A 86 -8.87 15.85 -0.22
N ILE A 87 -9.36 14.78 0.43
CA ILE A 87 -10.35 14.84 1.53
C ILE A 87 -9.98 15.78 2.71
N GLY A 88 -8.73 16.19 2.88
CA GLY A 88 -8.32 17.09 3.97
C GLY A 88 -7.81 18.47 3.53
N ALA A 89 -6.76 18.50 2.72
CA ALA A 89 -6.08 19.73 2.32
C ALA A 89 -5.55 19.61 0.89
N LYS A 90 -5.44 20.73 0.15
CA LYS A 90 -4.90 20.75 -1.22
C LYS A 90 -3.45 20.21 -1.33
N SER A 91 -2.73 20.13 -0.22
CA SER A 91 -1.36 19.60 -0.14
C SER A 91 -1.29 18.10 0.12
N ILE A 92 -2.43 17.46 0.38
CA ILE A 92 -2.55 16.05 0.76
C ILE A 92 -3.32 15.35 -0.35
N THR A 93 -2.63 14.51 -1.12
CA THR A 93 -3.28 13.64 -2.09
C THR A 93 -3.53 12.29 -1.45
N THR A 94 -4.79 11.87 -1.48
CA THR A 94 -5.23 10.53 -1.12
C THR A 94 -5.39 9.72 -2.40
N VAL A 95 -4.96 8.46 -2.37
CA VAL A 95 -5.03 7.54 -3.51
C VAL A 95 -5.69 6.25 -3.04
N THR A 96 -6.66 5.74 -3.78
CA THR A 96 -7.18 4.39 -3.60
C THR A 96 -6.65 3.50 -4.71
N CYS A 97 -5.85 2.51 -4.33
CA CYS A 97 -5.34 1.49 -5.22
C CYS A 97 -6.30 0.29 -5.23
N CYS A 98 -6.78 -0.11 -6.41
CA CYS A 98 -7.64 -1.28 -6.56
C CYS A 98 -6.92 -2.42 -7.28
N PRO A 99 -7.23 -3.68 -6.93
CA PRO A 99 -6.59 -4.82 -7.56
C PRO A 99 -7.09 -4.99 -8.99
N THR A 100 -6.23 -5.56 -9.83
CA THR A 100 -6.63 -6.23 -11.05
C THR A 100 -6.83 -7.72 -10.79
N PHE A 101 -7.73 -8.34 -11.55
CA PHE A 101 -7.92 -9.79 -11.57
C PHE A 101 -7.75 -10.31 -12.98
N GLY A 102 -6.84 -11.27 -13.17
CA GLY A 102 -6.41 -11.68 -14.51
C GLY A 102 -5.90 -10.49 -15.32
N THR A 103 -6.09 -10.52 -16.64
CA THR A 103 -5.69 -9.42 -17.55
C THR A 103 -6.80 -8.38 -17.79
N ASP A 104 -8.06 -8.73 -17.50
CA ASP A 104 -9.19 -8.02 -18.10
C ASP A 104 -10.14 -7.35 -17.08
N LEU A 105 -10.00 -7.69 -15.79
CA LEU A 105 -10.86 -7.13 -14.73
C LEU A 105 -10.12 -6.11 -13.89
N SER A 106 -10.61 -4.87 -13.95
CA SER A 106 -10.13 -3.73 -13.17
C SER A 106 -11.27 -3.18 -12.31
N LEU A 107 -11.04 -3.11 -11.00
CA LEU A 107 -12.06 -2.66 -10.04
C LEU A 107 -12.04 -1.14 -9.87
N SER A 108 -13.20 -0.51 -10.00
CA SER A 108 -13.37 0.92 -9.75
C SER A 108 -13.44 1.22 -8.26
N CYS A 109 -12.95 2.40 -7.86
CA CYS A 109 -13.07 2.79 -6.47
C CYS A 109 -14.50 3.25 -6.12
N VAL A 110 -14.90 3.08 -4.87
CA VAL A 110 -16.13 3.63 -4.30
C VAL A 110 -15.79 4.60 -3.17
N THR A 111 -16.68 5.57 -2.94
CA THR A 111 -16.47 6.59 -1.92
C THR A 111 -16.56 5.96 -0.52
N ALA A 112 -15.59 6.26 0.34
CA ALA A 112 -15.56 5.75 1.71
C ALA A 112 -16.86 6.00 2.49
N SER A 113 -17.45 7.17 2.32
CA SER A 113 -18.68 7.57 3.03
C SER A 113 -19.93 6.77 2.66
N THR A 114 -19.87 5.89 1.65
CA THR A 114 -20.98 5.02 1.27
C THR A 114 -20.80 3.58 1.77
N LEU A 115 -19.72 3.30 2.52
CA LEU A 115 -19.38 1.97 3.00
C LEU A 115 -19.50 1.91 4.52
N GLU A 116 -20.13 0.86 5.02
CA GLU A 116 -20.30 0.61 6.45
C GLU A 116 -20.05 -0.87 6.78
N SER A 117 -19.75 -1.16 8.04
CA SER A 117 -19.60 -2.54 8.53
C SER A 117 -18.56 -3.33 7.71
N VAL A 118 -18.90 -4.54 7.25
CA VAL A 118 -18.06 -5.43 6.43
C VAL A 118 -17.60 -4.83 5.09
N TRP A 119 -18.23 -3.73 4.65
CA TRP A 119 -17.87 -3.05 3.40
C TRP A 119 -16.86 -1.93 3.59
N SER A 120 -16.64 -1.48 4.83
CA SER A 120 -15.88 -0.27 5.21
C SER A 120 -14.47 -0.19 4.62
N THR A 121 -13.87 -1.33 4.27
CA THR A 121 -12.51 -1.39 3.73
C THR A 121 -12.40 -1.94 2.33
N LEU A 122 -13.53 -2.25 1.71
CA LEU A 122 -13.50 -2.78 0.36
C LEU A 122 -13.09 -1.65 -0.58
N PHE A 123 -13.75 -0.50 -0.62
CA PHE A 123 -13.36 0.64 -1.47
C PHE A 123 -13.19 0.35 -2.97
N CYS A 124 -13.22 -0.90 -3.43
CA CYS A 124 -12.99 -1.33 -4.79
C CYS A 124 -14.10 -2.29 -5.19
N THR A 125 -14.79 -1.97 -6.29
CA THR A 125 -15.86 -2.78 -6.84
C THR A 125 -15.74 -2.92 -8.35
N TRP A 126 -16.17 -4.07 -8.85
CA TRP A 126 -16.46 -4.28 -10.26
C TRP A 126 -17.89 -4.75 -10.40
N ILE A 127 -18.59 -4.30 -11.43
CA ILE A 127 -19.98 -4.65 -11.72
C ILE A 127 -20.01 -5.24 -13.14
N ALA A 128 -20.68 -6.37 -13.31
CA ALA A 128 -20.58 -7.17 -14.53
C ALA A 128 -21.14 -6.49 -15.79
N GLY A 129 -22.17 -5.64 -15.66
CA GLY A 129 -22.87 -5.10 -16.81
C GLY A 129 -23.58 -6.24 -17.56
N ASP A 130 -22.95 -6.72 -18.63
CA ASP A 130 -23.35 -7.94 -19.35
C ASP A 130 -22.93 -9.21 -18.58
N VAL A 131 -23.39 -10.38 -19.05
CA VAL A 131 -23.07 -11.66 -18.42
C VAL A 131 -21.58 -11.96 -18.57
N THR A 132 -20.86 -12.00 -17.45
CA THR A 132 -19.43 -12.33 -17.39
C THR A 132 -19.24 -13.54 -16.49
N SER A 133 -18.56 -14.58 -16.98
CA SER A 133 -18.30 -15.81 -16.20
C SER A 133 -16.88 -15.83 -15.66
N LEU A 134 -16.75 -16.00 -14.35
CA LEU A 134 -15.46 -15.95 -13.64
C LEU A 134 -15.22 -17.20 -12.81
N PRO A 135 -13.96 -17.68 -12.71
CA PRO A 135 -13.61 -18.75 -11.81
C PRO A 135 -13.68 -18.25 -10.36
N MET A 136 -14.44 -18.96 -9.54
CA MET A 136 -14.67 -18.64 -8.14
C MET A 136 -14.24 -19.80 -7.26
N THR A 137 -13.41 -19.51 -6.28
CA THR A 137 -13.01 -20.43 -5.24
C THR A 137 -14.09 -20.43 -4.15
N VAL A 138 -14.77 -21.56 -4.02
CA VAL A 138 -15.76 -21.81 -2.97
C VAL A 138 -15.16 -22.80 -1.97
N SER A 139 -15.40 -22.57 -0.69
CA SER A 139 -15.04 -23.51 0.37
C SER A 139 -16.33 -24.02 0.99
N ASP A 140 -16.56 -25.33 0.94
CA ASP A 140 -17.68 -26.00 1.61
C ASP A 140 -17.15 -27.20 2.40
N ASN A 141 -17.55 -27.30 3.67
CA ASN A 141 -17.12 -28.36 4.60
C ASN A 141 -15.60 -28.56 4.67
N GLY A 142 -14.81 -27.49 4.50
CA GLY A 142 -13.34 -27.54 4.53
C GLY A 142 -12.68 -28.01 3.23
N ILE A 143 -13.46 -28.29 2.19
CA ILE A 143 -12.97 -28.58 0.84
C ILE A 143 -13.07 -27.32 0.00
N THR A 144 -11.92 -26.87 -0.51
CA THR A 144 -11.84 -25.74 -1.44
C THR A 144 -11.93 -26.25 -2.87
N SER A 145 -12.85 -25.69 -3.66
CA SER A 145 -13.06 -26.03 -5.08
C SER A 145 -13.19 -24.77 -5.92
N THR A 146 -12.74 -24.82 -7.17
CA THR A 146 -12.94 -23.73 -8.13
C THR A 146 -14.12 -24.05 -9.04
N VAL A 147 -15.12 -23.18 -9.06
CA VAL A 147 -16.33 -23.29 -9.88
C VAL A 147 -16.48 -22.06 -10.76
N THR A 148 -17.01 -22.24 -11.96
CA THR A 148 -17.34 -21.09 -12.82
C THR A 148 -18.67 -20.49 -12.39
N ARG A 149 -18.68 -19.20 -12.06
CA ARG A 149 -19.90 -18.46 -11.74
C ARG A 149 -20.12 -17.33 -12.73
N SER A 150 -21.34 -17.20 -13.23
CA SER A 150 -21.75 -16.07 -14.05
C SER A 150 -22.22 -14.93 -13.16
N PHE A 151 -21.75 -13.72 -13.47
CA PHE A 151 -22.18 -12.45 -12.89
C PHE A 151 -22.93 -11.67 -13.96
N SER A 152 -24.04 -11.05 -13.59
CA SER A 152 -24.88 -10.30 -14.52
C SER A 152 -25.52 -9.08 -13.91
N GLY A 153 -25.82 -8.07 -14.74
CA GLY A 153 -26.54 -6.87 -14.31
C GLY A 153 -25.79 -6.10 -13.22
N ARG A 154 -26.37 -6.06 -12.02
CA ARG A 154 -25.82 -5.35 -10.84
C ARG A 154 -24.97 -6.22 -9.94
N GLU A 155 -24.78 -7.50 -10.29
CA GLU A 155 -23.86 -8.36 -9.56
C GLU A 155 -22.42 -7.90 -9.77
N GLY A 156 -21.60 -8.10 -8.74
CA GLY A 156 -20.27 -7.56 -8.74
C GLY A 156 -19.33 -8.25 -7.78
N LEU A 157 -18.07 -7.86 -7.90
CA LEU A 157 -16.99 -8.24 -7.01
C LEU A 157 -16.61 -7.03 -6.17
N ASN A 158 -16.17 -7.31 -4.96
CA ASN A 158 -15.55 -6.33 -4.08
C ASN A 158 -14.13 -6.78 -3.78
N ALA A 159 -13.26 -5.88 -3.39
CA ALA A 159 -11.93 -6.25 -2.92
C ALA A 159 -11.49 -5.21 -1.92
N PHE A 160 -10.45 -5.47 -1.13
CA PHE A 160 -9.84 -4.42 -0.31
C PHE A 160 -9.13 -3.38 -1.18
N GLY A 161 -9.36 -2.10 -0.87
CA GLY A 161 -8.69 -0.97 -1.50
C GLY A 161 -7.54 -0.50 -0.62
N VAL A 162 -6.34 -0.47 -1.19
CA VAL A 162 -5.16 0.02 -0.48
C VAL A 162 -5.16 1.54 -0.58
N ARG A 163 -5.42 2.21 0.54
CA ARG A 163 -5.48 3.67 0.61
C ARG A 163 -4.14 4.23 1.02
N MET A 164 -3.65 5.20 0.26
CA MET A 164 -2.36 5.83 0.46
C MET A 164 -2.50 7.33 0.54
N VAL A 165 -1.57 7.96 1.24
CA VAL A 165 -1.43 9.40 1.34
C VAL A 165 -0.01 9.77 0.97
N TYR A 166 0.13 10.77 0.10
CA TYR A 166 1.40 11.41 -0.13
C TYR A 166 1.26 12.93 -0.12
N GLN A 167 2.30 13.59 0.36
CA GLN A 167 2.48 15.02 0.34
C GLN A 167 3.70 15.37 -0.53
N LYS A 168 3.78 16.61 -1.00
CA LYS A 168 4.90 17.09 -1.84
C LYS A 168 6.28 16.90 -1.19
N THR A 169 6.36 16.89 0.14
CA THR A 169 7.61 16.68 0.89
C THR A 169 8.08 15.24 0.87
N ASP A 170 7.18 14.27 0.68
CA ASP A 170 7.49 12.84 0.76
C ASP A 170 8.35 12.36 -0.42
N THR A 171 8.17 13.00 -1.59
CA THR A 171 8.98 12.76 -2.80
C THR A 171 10.38 13.37 -2.71
N GLN A 172 10.57 14.43 -1.92
CA GLN A 172 11.88 15.04 -1.68
C GLN A 172 12.74 14.18 -0.74
N THR A 173 12.16 13.70 0.36
CA THR A 173 12.87 12.85 1.34
C THR A 173 13.28 11.50 0.73
N THR A 174 12.46 10.89 -0.13
CA THR A 174 12.83 9.64 -0.80
C THR A 174 13.95 9.81 -1.82
N THR A 175 14.02 10.96 -2.50
CA THR A 175 15.15 11.29 -3.38
C THR A 175 16.45 11.42 -2.57
N MET A 176 16.38 11.98 -1.35
CA MET A 176 17.54 12.03 -0.45
C MET A 176 17.91 10.66 0.14
N ALA A 177 16.94 9.83 0.52
CA ALA A 177 17.19 8.47 1.03
C ALA A 177 17.79 7.52 -0.02
N LYS A 178 17.57 7.80 -1.32
CA LYS A 178 18.16 7.05 -2.43
C LYS A 178 19.60 7.47 -2.76
N SER A 179 20.15 8.49 -2.10
CA SER A 179 21.50 9.01 -2.37
C SER A 179 22.54 8.46 -1.39
N THR A 180 23.51 7.72 -1.94
CA THR A 180 24.82 7.32 -1.38
C THR A 180 24.86 6.23 -0.29
N LYS A 181 24.89 4.95 -0.72
CA LYS A 181 25.86 4.02 -0.09
C LYS A 181 27.25 4.46 -0.54
N TYR A 182 27.90 5.31 0.26
CA TYR A 182 29.33 5.58 0.10
C TYR A 182 30.08 4.35 0.60
N THR A 183 30.54 3.51 -0.32
CA THR A 183 31.54 2.49 -0.02
C THR A 183 32.89 3.21 0.06
N PRO A 184 33.53 3.34 1.23
CA PRO A 184 34.85 3.96 1.29
C PRO A 184 35.83 3.11 0.46
N PRO A 185 36.70 3.73 -0.36
CA PRO A 185 37.74 2.99 -1.05
C PRO A 185 38.73 2.44 -0.03
N THR A 186 38.98 1.13 -0.08
CA THR A 186 40.05 0.45 0.65
C THR A 186 41.39 1.03 0.21
N SER A 187 41.95 1.92 1.02
CA SER A 187 43.25 2.53 0.77
C SER A 187 44.39 1.58 1.16
N TRP A 188 45.38 1.57 0.30
CA TRP A 188 46.49 0.63 0.25
C TRP A 188 47.51 0.88 1.38
N THR A 189 48.04 -0.20 1.95
CA THR A 189 49.16 -0.18 2.89
C THR A 189 50.43 0.31 2.20
N ARG A 190 50.96 1.46 2.65
CA ARG A 190 52.24 2.02 2.19
C ARG A 190 53.27 1.89 3.31
N THR A 191 54.09 0.85 3.29
CA THR A 191 55.27 0.73 4.17
C THR A 191 56.51 1.16 3.41
N GLY A 192 57.13 2.25 3.88
CA GLY A 192 58.44 2.68 3.40
C GLY A 192 58.84 4.01 3.99
N TRP A 193 59.55 3.98 5.13
CA TRP A 193 60.88 4.59 5.24
C TRP A 193 61.63 4.26 6.54
N PRO A 194 62.97 4.38 6.53
CA PRO A 194 63.89 3.62 7.38
C PRO A 194 64.28 4.35 8.68
N ALA A 195 64.60 3.56 9.70
CA ALA A 195 65.36 4.00 10.87
C ALA A 195 66.70 3.27 10.91
N TYR A 196 67.78 4.04 11.02
CA TYR A 196 69.14 3.61 11.39
C TYR A 196 69.75 4.73 12.26
N PRO A 197 70.82 4.48 13.03
CA PRO A 197 71.27 3.23 13.66
C PRO A 197 71.58 3.43 15.16
N THR A 198 71.81 2.34 15.92
CA THR A 198 72.87 2.28 16.96
C THR A 198 72.99 0.86 17.52
N GLY A 199 74.23 0.38 17.64
CA GLY A 199 74.60 -0.65 18.61
C GLY A 199 74.81 -2.06 18.07
N SER A 200 76.05 -2.36 17.70
CA SER A 200 76.60 -3.69 17.44
C SER A 200 76.55 -4.58 18.69
N ASP A 201 76.20 -5.86 18.57
CA ASP A 201 77.09 -6.95 19.01
C ASP A 201 76.70 -8.36 18.53
N SER A 202 77.70 -9.00 17.95
CA SER A 202 78.09 -10.42 17.91
C SER A 202 77.11 -11.58 18.28
N GLY A 203 76.98 -12.53 17.33
CA GLY A 203 77.23 -13.96 17.60
C GLY A 203 76.05 -14.95 17.56
N GLY A 204 76.23 -16.05 16.80
CA GLY A 204 75.90 -17.39 17.31
C GLY A 204 74.68 -18.15 16.75
N SER A 205 74.90 -18.86 15.63
CA SER A 205 74.62 -20.29 15.36
C SER A 205 73.42 -21.06 15.96
N SER A 206 72.84 -21.92 15.09
CA SER A 206 72.05 -23.15 15.33
C SER A 206 70.67 -22.97 15.96
N GLY A 207 69.58 -23.62 15.55
CA GLY A 207 69.33 -24.87 14.82
C GLY A 207 68.04 -25.45 15.42
N GLY A 208 67.35 -26.35 14.72
CA GLY A 208 66.38 -27.25 15.38
C GLY A 208 64.93 -27.13 14.94
N LEU A 209 64.50 -28.19 14.28
CA LEU A 209 63.14 -28.58 13.95
C LEU A 209 62.37 -28.95 15.23
N SER A 210 61.06 -28.69 15.27
CA SER A 210 59.99 -29.62 15.71
C SER A 210 58.65 -29.04 15.30
#